data_AF-A0AAN8QD51-F1
#
_entry.id   AF-A0AAN8QD51-F1
#
_cell.length_a   1.000
_cell.length_b   1.000
_cell.length_c   1.000
_cell.angle_alpha   90.00
_cell.angle_beta   90.00
_cell.angle_gamma   90.00
#
_symmetry.space_group_name_H-M   'P 1'
#
loop_
_entity.id
_entity.type
_entity.pdbx_description
1 polymer ?
#
loop_
_entity_poly.entity_id
_entity_poly.type
_entity_poly.pdbx_seq_one_letter_code
_entity_poly.pdbx_strand_id
1 'polypeptide(L)'
;MAPESKLSCLEEQNRTQHLAMYMFIALALVCDDYFVPSLEKICERLHLSEDVAGATFMAAGSSAPELFTSVIGVFVTKGDVGVGTIVGSAVFNILCIIGVCGIFAGQAVKLSHWTLLRDSAYYTLSIAALIATDSSHITPPN
;
A
#
# COMPACT_ATOMS: atom_id res chain seq x y z
N MET A 1 -25.85 -33.37 -10.82
CA MET A 1 -26.21 -32.01 -11.24
C MET A 1 -25.42 -30.95 -10.44
N ALA A 2 -24.09 -30.96 -10.52
CA ALA A 2 -23.18 -30.05 -9.79
C ALA A 2 -21.83 -29.66 -10.47
N PRO A 3 -21.50 -30.00 -11.74
CA PRO A 3 -20.22 -29.60 -12.34
C PRO A 3 -20.23 -28.24 -13.07
N GLU A 4 -21.38 -27.75 -13.55
CA GLU A 4 -21.42 -26.56 -14.43
C GLU A 4 -21.22 -25.23 -13.67
N SER A 5 -21.67 -25.14 -12.41
CA SER A 5 -21.51 -23.94 -11.58
C SER A 5 -20.07 -23.68 -11.12
N LYS A 6 -19.24 -24.72 -11.02
CA LYS A 6 -17.82 -24.58 -10.73
C LYS A 6 -17.03 -24.15 -11.96
N LEU A 7 -17.41 -24.59 -13.16
CA LEU A 7 -16.72 -24.23 -14.39
C LEU A 7 -16.97 -22.76 -14.76
N SER A 8 -18.20 -22.26 -14.60
CA SER A 8 -18.53 -20.84 -14.79
C SER A 8 -17.82 -19.94 -13.78
N CYS A 9 -17.74 -20.36 -12.51
CA CYS A 9 -17.01 -19.64 -11.45
C CYS A 9 -15.49 -19.67 -11.68
N LEU A 10 -14.92 -20.75 -12.21
CA LEU A 10 -13.49 -20.80 -12.58
C LEU A 10 -13.19 -19.98 -13.84
N GLU A 11 -14.08 -19.94 -14.82
CA GLU A 11 -13.95 -19.04 -15.97
C GLU A 11 -14.10 -17.57 -15.55
N GLU A 12 -15.01 -17.25 -14.64
CA GLU A 12 -15.20 -15.91 -14.08
C GLU A 12 -14.03 -15.50 -13.19
N GLN A 13 -13.51 -16.41 -12.35
CA GLN A 13 -12.29 -16.24 -11.57
C GLN A 13 -11.10 -15.98 -12.52
N ASN A 14 -10.89 -16.80 -13.54
CA ASN A 14 -9.77 -16.62 -14.48
C ASN A 14 -9.91 -15.31 -15.27
N ARG A 15 -11.12 -14.96 -15.73
CA ARG A 15 -11.42 -13.69 -16.41
C ARG A 15 -11.17 -12.48 -15.50
N THR A 16 -11.53 -12.58 -14.22
CA THR A 16 -11.28 -11.52 -13.22
C THR A 16 -9.79 -11.36 -12.93
N GLN A 17 -9.01 -12.44 -12.87
CA GLN A 17 -7.56 -12.38 -12.72
C GLN A 17 -6.89 -11.70 -13.93
N HIS A 18 -7.30 -12.04 -15.15
CA HIS A 18 -6.82 -11.37 -16.37
C HIS A 18 -7.19 -9.89 -16.41
N LEU A 19 -8.44 -9.55 -16.09
CA LEU A 19 -8.89 -8.15 -16.01
C LEU A 19 -8.12 -7.36 -14.95
N ALA A 20 -7.87 -7.94 -13.77
CA ALA A 20 -7.08 -7.30 -12.73
C ALA A 20 -5.65 -7.01 -13.19
N MET A 21 -5.01 -7.94 -13.90
CA MET A 21 -3.68 -7.70 -14.49
C MET A 21 -3.69 -6.58 -15.54
N TYR A 22 -4.69 -6.54 -16.43
CA TYR A 22 -4.82 -5.46 -17.41
C TYR A 22 -5.06 -4.10 -16.77
N MET A 23 -5.92 -4.04 -15.75
CA MET A 23 -6.18 -2.82 -14.99
C MET A 23 -4.93 -2.36 -14.23
N PHE A 24 -4.15 -3.28 -13.66
CA PHE A 24 -2.90 -2.97 -12.99
C PHE A 24 -1.86 -2.38 -13.95
N ILE A 25 -1.69 -2.98 -15.13
CA ILE A 25 -0.78 -2.47 -16.17
C ILE A 25 -1.25 -1.10 -16.68
N ALA A 26 -2.55 -0.94 -16.94
CA ALA A 26 -3.10 0.34 -17.40
C ALA A 26 -2.89 1.45 -16.35
N LEU A 27 -3.10 1.14 -15.07
CA LEU A 27 -2.90 2.10 -13.99
C LEU A 27 -1.42 2.44 -13.81
N ALA A 28 -0.51 1.47 -13.94
CA ALA A 28 0.93 1.71 -13.91
C ALA A 28 1.37 2.65 -15.05
N LEU A 29 0.90 2.41 -16.28
CA LEU A 29 1.19 3.29 -17.43
C LEU A 29 0.64 4.70 -17.23
N VAL A 30 -0.59 4.84 -16.71
CA VAL A 30 -1.17 6.16 -16.44
C VAL A 30 -0.41 6.90 -15.34
N CYS A 31 0.04 6.19 -14.31
CA CYS A 31 0.85 6.78 -13.26
C CYS A 31 2.20 7.29 -13.79
N ASP A 32 2.87 6.52 -14.64
CA ASP A 32 4.17 6.89 -15.20
C ASP A 32 4.03 8.04 -16.21
N ASP A 33 3.13 7.90 -17.19
CA ASP A 33 3.02 8.86 -18.31
C ASP A 33 2.30 10.17 -17.96
N TYR A 34 1.41 10.17 -16.95
CA TYR A 34 0.56 11.34 -16.64
C TYR A 34 0.74 11.84 -15.21
N PHE A 35 0.80 10.96 -14.22
CA PHE A 35 0.79 11.37 -12.82
C PHE A 35 2.15 11.93 -12.37
N VAL A 36 3.26 11.25 -12.69
CA VAL A 36 4.62 11.71 -12.41
C VAL A 36 4.92 13.09 -13.04
N PRO A 37 4.72 13.31 -14.36
CA PRO A 37 4.99 14.61 -14.96
C PRO A 37 4.06 15.72 -14.46
N SER A 38 2.84 15.39 -14.02
CA SER A 38 1.95 16.36 -13.37
C SER A 38 2.50 16.81 -12.02
N LEU A 39 3.05 15.90 -11.22
CA LEU A 39 3.70 16.24 -9.96
C LEU A 39 4.96 17.08 -10.18
N GLU A 40 5.77 16.75 -11.18
CA GLU A 40 6.94 17.56 -11.55
C GLU A 40 6.54 19.00 -11.90
N LYS A 41 5.49 19.19 -12.70
CA LYS A 41 4.97 20.53 -12.99
C LYS A 41 4.50 21.27 -11.75
N ILE A 42 3.88 20.60 -10.79
CA ILE A 42 3.50 21.25 -9.52
C ILE A 42 4.75 21.66 -8.73
N CYS A 43 5.75 20.79 -8.64
CA CYS A 43 7.02 21.07 -7.96
C CYS A 43 7.79 22.24 -8.59
N GLU A 44 7.83 22.30 -9.93
CA GLU A 44 8.40 23.44 -10.66
C GLU A 44 7.68 24.75 -10.32
N ARG A 45 6.34 24.74 -10.27
CA ARG A 45 5.54 25.93 -9.92
C ARG A 45 5.73 26.37 -8.47
N LEU A 46 6.07 25.45 -7.59
CA LEU A 46 6.36 25.73 -6.18
C LEU A 46 7.84 26.08 -5.93
N HIS A 47 8.68 26.12 -6.97
CA HIS A 47 10.12 26.43 -6.87
C HIS A 47 10.85 25.51 -5.89
N LEU A 48 10.49 24.22 -5.86
CA LEU A 48 11.14 23.24 -5.00
C LEU A 48 12.41 22.68 -5.66
N SER A 49 13.42 22.39 -4.84
CA SER A 49 14.60 21.63 -5.29
C SER A 49 14.19 20.20 -5.64
N GLU A 50 14.84 19.58 -6.62
CA GLU A 50 14.56 18.21 -7.07
C GLU A 50 14.62 17.19 -5.91
N ASP A 51 15.57 17.34 -5.00
CA ASP A 51 15.68 16.48 -3.81
C ASP A 51 14.44 16.56 -2.90
N VAL A 52 13.89 17.78 -2.73
CA VAL A 52 12.72 18.02 -1.87
C VAL A 52 11.44 17.58 -2.59
N ALA A 53 11.36 17.80 -3.90
CA ALA A 53 10.27 17.36 -4.76
C ALA A 53 10.15 15.83 -4.75
N GLY A 54 11.27 15.13 -4.92
CA GLY A 54 11.36 13.67 -4.85
C GLY A 54 10.99 13.12 -3.48
N ALA A 55 11.57 13.69 -2.41
CA ALA A 55 11.33 13.23 -1.04
C ALA A 55 9.89 13.47 -0.54
N THR A 56 9.18 14.44 -1.11
CA THR A 56 7.86 14.85 -0.60
C THR A 56 6.74 14.51 -1.58
N PHE A 57 6.73 15.13 -2.76
CA PHE A 57 5.59 15.04 -3.68
C PHE A 57 5.60 13.76 -4.50
N MET A 58 6.75 13.33 -5.01
CA MET A 58 6.84 12.06 -5.74
C MET A 58 6.60 10.87 -4.79
N ALA A 59 7.22 10.91 -3.61
CA ALA A 59 6.99 9.90 -2.57
C ALA A 59 5.51 9.86 -2.12
N ALA A 60 4.93 10.99 -1.74
CA ALA A 60 3.52 11.04 -1.32
C ALA A 60 2.56 10.69 -2.46
N GLY A 61 2.88 11.12 -3.68
CA GLY A 61 2.08 10.83 -4.86
C GLY A 61 2.02 9.33 -5.17
N SER A 62 3.16 8.64 -5.11
CA SER A 62 3.22 7.19 -5.32
C SER A 62 2.39 6.41 -4.29
N SER A 63 2.29 6.89 -3.06
CA SER A 63 1.49 6.26 -2.00
C SER A 63 0.01 6.67 -2.02
N ALA A 64 -0.40 7.65 -2.82
CA ALA A 64 -1.79 8.11 -2.87
C ALA A 64 -2.78 7.03 -3.34
N PRO A 65 -2.52 6.25 -4.42
CA PRO A 65 -3.41 5.16 -4.85
C PRO A 65 -3.60 4.09 -3.77
N GLU A 66 -2.52 3.78 -3.02
CA GLU A 66 -2.51 2.82 -1.92
C GLU A 66 -3.29 3.32 -0.71
N LEU A 67 -3.19 4.62 -0.42
CA LEU A 67 -4.01 5.29 0.59
C LEU A 67 -5.49 5.23 0.21
N PHE A 68 -5.84 5.51 -1.07
CA PHE A 68 -7.22 5.46 -1.54
C PHE A 68 -7.80 4.04 -1.47
N THR A 69 -7.06 3.01 -1.93
CA THR A 69 -7.50 1.62 -1.82
C THR A 69 -7.64 1.18 -0.37
N SER A 70 -6.74 1.61 0.51
CA SER A 70 -6.83 1.37 1.96
C SER A 70 -8.08 2.00 2.56
N VAL A 71 -8.36 3.28 2.26
CA VAL A 71 -9.54 4.00 2.74
C VAL A 71 -10.83 3.33 2.25
N ILE A 72 -10.92 3.01 0.96
CA ILE A 72 -12.07 2.30 0.40
C ILE A 72 -12.23 0.92 1.06
N GLY A 73 -11.12 0.21 1.31
CA GLY A 73 -11.12 -1.08 2.01
C GLY A 73 -11.71 -1.00 3.43
N VAL A 74 -11.42 0.08 4.17
CA VAL A 74 -11.99 0.33 5.52
C VAL A 74 -13.49 0.55 5.41
N PHE A 75 -13.94 1.37 4.46
CA PHE A 75 -15.36 1.72 4.35
C PHE A 75 -16.23 0.58 3.80
N VAL A 76 -15.66 -0.28 2.94
CA VAL A 76 -16.37 -1.42 2.35
C VAL A 76 -16.41 -2.62 3.32
N THR A 77 -15.33 -2.86 4.07
CA THR A 77 -15.27 -3.99 5.01
C THR A 77 -15.77 -3.55 6.39
N LYS A 78 -17.04 -3.82 6.67
CA LYS A 78 -17.65 -3.61 8.00
C LYS A 78 -17.20 -4.70 8.97
N GLY A 79 -16.05 -4.54 9.63
CA GLY A 79 -15.61 -5.41 10.74
C GLY A 79 -14.09 -5.43 10.96
N ASP A 80 -13.65 -6.00 12.09
CA ASP A 80 -12.23 -6.08 12.50
C ASP A 80 -11.32 -6.79 11.46
N VAL A 81 -11.91 -7.66 10.64
CA VAL A 81 -11.22 -8.33 9.50
C VAL A 81 -10.73 -7.32 8.44
N GLY A 82 -11.44 -6.21 8.27
CA GLY A 82 -11.09 -5.15 7.32
C GLY A 82 -9.82 -4.41 7.72
N VAL A 83 -9.74 -4.00 8.98
CA VAL A 83 -8.59 -3.24 9.49
C VAL A 83 -7.31 -4.07 9.43
N GLY A 84 -7.36 -5.35 9.80
CA GLY A 84 -6.21 -6.25 9.70
C GLY A 84 -5.69 -6.45 8.27
N THR A 85 -6.58 -6.53 7.28
CA THR A 85 -6.22 -6.67 5.85
C THR A 85 -5.52 -5.42 5.31
N ILE A 86 -5.93 -4.25 5.80
CA ILE A 86 -5.43 -2.95 5.34
C ILE A 86 -4.07 -2.65 5.96
N VAL A 87 -3.94 -2.86 7.27
CA VAL A 87 -2.66 -2.74 7.97
C VAL A 87 -1.65 -3.75 7.37
N GLY A 88 -2.08 -4.99 7.12
CA GLY A 88 -1.26 -6.01 6.48
C GLY A 88 -0.79 -5.63 5.07
N SER A 89 -1.67 -5.06 4.24
CA SER A 89 -1.31 -4.60 2.89
C SER A 89 -0.33 -3.43 2.92
N ALA A 90 -0.53 -2.45 3.81
CA ALA A 90 0.38 -1.31 3.95
C ALA A 90 1.78 -1.73 4.41
N VAL A 91 1.85 -2.66 5.38
CA VAL A 91 3.10 -3.24 5.86
C VAL A 91 3.79 -4.02 4.73
N PHE A 92 3.06 -4.89 4.03
CA PHE A 92 3.59 -5.68 2.91
C PHE A 92 4.15 -4.78 1.81
N ASN A 93 3.44 -3.72 1.44
CA ASN A 93 3.84 -2.83 0.35
C ASN A 93 5.15 -2.09 0.68
N ILE A 94 5.27 -1.54 1.89
CA ILE A 94 6.49 -0.87 2.34
C ILE A 94 7.67 -1.85 2.45
N LEU A 95 7.46 -3.05 3.01
CA LEU A 95 8.51 -4.07 3.10
C LEU A 95 8.95 -4.58 1.74
N CYS A 96 8.01 -4.85 0.83
CA CYS A 96 8.34 -5.35 -0.51
C CYS A 96 8.98 -4.28 -1.39
N ILE A 97 8.46 -3.04 -1.40
CA ILE A 97 9.06 -1.94 -2.16
C ILE A 97 10.48 -1.68 -1.65
N ILE A 98 10.66 -1.47 -0.34
CA ILE A 98 11.99 -1.18 0.23
C ILE A 98 12.93 -2.39 0.05
N GLY A 99 12.43 -3.61 0.22
CA GLY A 99 13.21 -4.84 0.05
C GLY A 99 13.69 -5.03 -1.39
N VAL A 100 12.80 -4.87 -2.37
CA VAL A 100 13.14 -4.97 -3.80
C VAL A 100 14.05 -3.80 -4.21
N CYS A 101 13.72 -2.56 -3.85
CA CYS A 101 14.58 -1.41 -4.11
C CYS A 101 15.97 -1.59 -3.49
N GLY A 102 16.07 -2.13 -2.27
CA GLY A 102 17.36 -2.40 -1.62
C GLY A 102 18.19 -3.47 -2.35
N ILE A 103 17.55 -4.51 -2.88
CA ILE A 103 18.22 -5.54 -3.68
C ILE A 103 18.72 -4.96 -5.01
N PHE A 104 17.92 -4.12 -5.67
CA PHE A 104 18.23 -3.57 -6.99
C PHE A 104 19.06 -2.28 -6.95
N ALA A 105 19.14 -1.56 -5.82
CA ALA A 105 19.83 -0.28 -5.71
C ALA A 105 21.35 -0.38 -5.93
N GLY A 106 21.96 -1.55 -5.73
CA GLY A 106 23.38 -1.79 -6.01
C GLY A 106 24.37 -0.90 -5.23
N GLN A 107 23.88 -0.06 -4.31
CA GLN A 107 24.65 0.90 -3.52
C GLN A 107 24.31 0.73 -2.03
N ALA A 108 25.33 0.88 -1.17
CA ALA A 108 25.15 0.84 0.27
C ALA A 108 24.42 2.10 0.74
N VAL A 109 23.09 2.02 0.83
CA VAL A 109 22.28 3.06 1.48
C VAL A 109 22.67 3.06 2.96
N LYS A 110 23.33 4.13 3.42
CA LYS A 110 23.61 4.32 4.84
C LYS A 110 22.30 4.68 5.55
N LEU A 111 21.51 3.67 5.91
CA LEU A 111 20.38 3.89 6.80
C LEU A 111 20.91 4.19 8.21
N SER A 112 20.55 5.37 8.72
CA SER A 112 20.73 5.68 10.13
C SER A 112 19.95 4.65 10.96
N HIS A 113 20.65 3.94 11.84
CA HIS A 113 20.03 3.00 12.79
C HIS A 113 18.90 3.65 13.59
N TRP A 114 18.96 4.97 13.81
CA TRP A 114 17.94 5.71 14.55
C TRP A 114 16.63 5.88 13.77
N THR A 115 16.71 6.12 12.45
CA THR A 115 15.53 6.23 11.58
C THR A 115 14.83 4.87 11.46
N LEU A 116 15.62 3.82 11.27
CA LEU A 116 15.12 2.44 11.14
C LEU A 116 14.44 1.94 12.43
N LEU A 117 15.05 2.26 13.58
CA LEU A 117 14.52 1.86 14.89
C LEU A 117 13.27 2.68 15.25
N ARG A 118 13.22 3.97 14.90
CA ARG A 118 12.03 4.80 15.06
C ARG A 118 10.85 4.27 14.25
N ASP A 119 11.05 4.00 12.97
CA ASP A 119 9.97 3.58 12.07
C ASP A 119 9.48 2.18 12.45
N SER A 120 10.40 1.26 12.78
CA SER A 120 10.07 -0.07 13.30
C SER A 120 9.34 -0.03 14.65
N ALA A 121 9.73 0.87 15.56
CA ALA A 121 9.05 1.05 16.83
C ALA A 121 7.63 1.61 16.67
N TYR A 122 7.43 2.62 15.80
CA TYR A 122 6.11 3.13 15.48
C TYR A 122 5.23 2.05 14.85
N TYR A 123 5.77 1.27 13.90
CA TYR A 123 5.05 0.14 13.31
C TYR A 123 4.65 -0.91 14.34
N THR A 124 5.58 -1.28 15.22
CA THR A 124 5.33 -2.26 16.28
C THR A 124 4.28 -1.74 17.26
N LEU A 125 4.32 -0.45 17.60
CA LEU A 125 3.32 0.21 18.45
C LEU A 125 1.95 0.23 17.78
N SER A 126 1.86 0.52 16.48
CA SER A 126 0.61 0.50 15.72
C SER A 126 -0.03 -0.89 15.68
N ILE A 127 0.77 -1.94 15.45
CA ILE A 127 0.32 -3.34 15.50
C ILE A 127 -0.12 -3.71 16.93
N ALA A 128 0.65 -3.33 17.95
CA ALA A 128 0.32 -3.62 19.34
C ALA A 128 -0.96 -2.91 19.80
N ALA A 129 -1.16 -1.65 19.42
CA ALA A 129 -2.38 -0.90 19.71
C ALA A 129 -3.60 -1.51 19.01
N LEU A 130 -3.43 -2.01 17.78
CA LEU A 130 -4.47 -2.72 17.05
C LEU A 130 -4.87 -4.02 17.79
N ILE A 131 -3.88 -4.84 18.17
CA ILE A 131 -4.09 -6.07 18.94
C ILE A 131 -4.75 -5.76 20.30
N ALA A 132 -4.34 -4.69 20.98
CA ALA A 132 -4.93 -4.29 22.25
C ALA A 132 -6.39 -3.86 22.11
N THR A 133 -6.75 -3.20 21.00
CA THR A 133 -8.13 -2.76 20.73
C THR A 133 -9.03 -3.96 20.43
N ASP A 134 -8.55 -4.93 19.65
CA ASP A 134 -9.24 -6.21 19.40
C ASP A 134 -9.41 -7.02 20.71
N SER A 135 -8.36 -7.05 21.54
CA SER A 135 -8.38 -7.71 22.86
C SER A 135 -9.37 -7.04 23.83
N SER A 136 -9.55 -5.72 23.75
CA SER A 136 -10.50 -4.97 24.58
C SER A 136 -11.97 -5.22 24.22
N HIS A 137 -12.24 -5.77 23.03
CA HIS A 137 -13.58 -6.17 22.59
C HIS A 137 -13.95 -7.61 23.05
N ILE A 138 -13.00 -8.37 23.62
CA ILE A 138 -13.16 -9.77 24.07
C ILE A 138 -13.34 -9.90 25.59
N THR A 139 -13.07 -8.85 26.39
CA THR A 139 -13.40 -8.85 27.83
C THR A 139 -14.80 -8.26 28.08
N PRO A 140 -15.85 -9.08 28.30
CA PRO A 140 -17.07 -8.57 28.90
C PRO A 140 -16.77 -8.07 30.33
N PRO A 141 -17.37 -6.95 30.77
CA PRO A 141 -17.21 -6.49 32.15
C PRO A 141 -17.79 -7.54 33.11
N ASN A 142 -16.94 -8.07 33.97
CA ASN A 142 -17.31 -8.73 35.23
C ASN A 142 -17.07 -7.72 36.36
#